data_AF-A0A2M7A3Z7-F1
#
_entry.id   AF-A0A2M7A3Z7-F1
#
_cell.length_a   1.000
_cell.length_b   1.000
_cell.length_c   1.000
_cell.angle_alpha   90.00
_cell.angle_beta   90.00
_cell.angle_gamma   90.00
#
_symmetry.space_group_name_H-M   'P 1'
#
loop_
_entity.id
_entity.type
_entity.pdbx_description
1 polymer ?
#
loop_
_entity_poly.entity_id
_entity_poly.type
_entity_poly.pdbx_seq_one_letter_code
_entity_poly.pdbx_strand_id
1 'polypeptide(L)'
;MTALPICFMLFLQVSLLGGCGRGGPDFDDLTISDSYEEYRSSEITWKIYYESNSLSRFRGKVRFAAPIRERNLDIVTHDILVTSGQYADPEMVSTSVSGHIYTWRSGKTSEPSGAINLLHTVPASKGVYESLCKIRDGDKVTISGWEIDKVEAFDKSANAMGTWQDMGCNSLLVNKVQREK
;
A
#
# COMPACT_ATOMS: atom_id res chain seq x y z
N MET A 1 32.75 -13.61 17.12
CA MET A 1 33.31 -12.56 16.24
C MET A 1 32.48 -12.54 14.97
N THR A 2 31.94 -11.36 14.67
CA THR A 2 30.88 -11.05 13.72
C THR A 2 31.32 -11.17 12.26
N ALA A 3 30.53 -11.87 11.45
CA ALA A 3 30.57 -11.76 9.99
C ALA A 3 29.38 -10.91 9.55
N LEU A 4 29.67 -9.74 9.00
CA LEU A 4 28.75 -8.90 8.23
C LEU A 4 28.89 -9.30 6.75
N PRO A 5 27.81 -9.58 6.00
CA PRO A 5 27.80 -9.41 4.56
C PRO A 5 27.20 -8.03 4.24
N ILE A 6 28.04 -7.11 3.75
CA ILE A 6 28.18 -6.77 2.33
C ILE A 6 26.91 -6.13 1.75
N CYS A 7 27.02 -4.80 1.74
CA CYS A 7 26.30 -3.83 0.96
C CYS A 7 26.12 -4.27 -0.51
N PHE A 8 24.88 -4.31 -0.97
CA PHE A 8 24.56 -4.12 -2.39
C PHE A 8 23.92 -2.74 -2.52
N MET A 9 24.64 -1.85 -3.20
CA MET A 9 24.15 -0.54 -3.61
C MET A 9 23.19 -0.66 -4.79
N LEU A 10 22.29 0.33 -4.83
CA LEU A 10 21.68 0.93 -6.02
C LEU A 10 20.39 0.27 -6.55
N PHE A 11 19.25 0.91 -6.24
CA PHE A 11 18.45 1.58 -7.27
C PHE A 11 17.77 2.81 -6.65
N LEU A 12 18.29 3.99 -6.99
CA LEU A 12 17.59 5.24 -6.81
C LEU A 12 16.57 5.34 -7.95
N GLN A 13 15.30 4.99 -7.71
CA GLN A 13 14.23 5.43 -8.60
C GLN A 13 13.76 6.81 -8.15
N VAL A 14 14.35 7.82 -8.78
CA VAL A 14 13.79 9.17 -8.80
C VAL A 14 12.51 9.12 -9.63
N SER A 15 11.37 8.91 -8.99
CA SER A 15 10.06 9.06 -9.62
C SER A 15 9.63 10.53 -9.58
N LEU A 16 10.40 11.38 -10.26
CA LEU A 16 9.94 12.70 -10.68
C LEU A 16 9.04 12.48 -11.89
N LEU A 17 7.75 12.23 -11.66
CA LEU A 17 6.62 12.58 -12.52
C LEU A 17 5.36 12.10 -11.80
N GLY A 18 4.55 13.06 -11.34
CA GLY A 18 3.36 12.79 -10.57
C GLY A 18 2.25 12.15 -11.42
N GLY A 19 2.19 10.84 -11.43
CA GLY A 19 1.09 10.03 -11.93
C GLY A 19 1.50 8.56 -11.88
N CYS A 20 0.58 7.64 -11.57
CA CYS A 20 0.88 6.23 -11.77
C CYS A 20 1.29 6.02 -13.23
N GLY A 21 2.51 5.54 -13.47
CA GLY A 21 2.87 5.03 -14.79
C GLY A 21 1.97 3.85 -15.17
N ARG A 22 2.10 3.35 -16.40
CA ARG A 22 1.38 2.19 -17.00
C ARG A 22 1.57 0.83 -16.28
N GLY A 23 1.52 0.76 -14.94
CA GLY A 23 1.85 -0.47 -14.20
C GLY A 23 0.95 -0.78 -13.02
N GLY A 24 -0.30 -0.31 -13.01
CA GLY A 24 -1.35 -0.89 -12.18
C GLY A 24 -2.22 -1.87 -12.98
N PRO A 25 -3.30 -2.39 -12.40
CA PRO A 25 -4.18 -3.32 -13.08
C PRO A 25 -4.90 -2.61 -14.23
N ASP A 26 -5.06 -3.30 -15.35
CA ASP A 26 -5.87 -2.81 -16.45
C ASP A 26 -7.35 -2.97 -16.08
N PHE A 27 -7.94 -1.91 -15.55
CA PHE A 27 -9.35 -1.89 -15.14
C PHE A 27 -10.32 -2.10 -16.30
N ASP A 28 -9.89 -1.94 -17.55
CA ASP A 28 -10.74 -2.18 -18.71
C ASP A 28 -10.81 -3.69 -19.05
N ASP A 29 -9.86 -4.50 -18.57
CA ASP A 29 -9.85 -5.98 -18.64
C ASP A 29 -10.24 -6.67 -17.31
N LEU A 30 -10.56 -5.88 -16.28
CA LEU A 30 -10.78 -6.38 -14.93
C LEU A 30 -12.28 -6.54 -14.62
N THR A 31 -12.68 -7.75 -14.28
CA THR A 31 -13.98 -8.04 -13.64
C THR A 31 -13.78 -8.10 -12.12
N ILE A 32 -14.55 -7.32 -11.38
CA ILE A 32 -14.52 -7.28 -9.91
C ILE A 32 -15.87 -7.78 -9.39
N SER A 33 -15.86 -8.73 -8.44
CA SER A 33 -17.09 -9.20 -7.81
C SER A 33 -17.73 -8.11 -6.94
N ASP A 34 -19.06 -8.15 -6.77
CA ASP A 34 -19.77 -7.18 -5.92
C ASP A 34 -19.32 -7.21 -4.45
N SER A 35 -18.84 -8.38 -3.98
CA SER A 35 -18.28 -8.55 -2.63
C SER A 35 -16.82 -8.10 -2.52
N TYR A 36 -16.17 -7.78 -3.64
CA TYR A 36 -14.73 -7.51 -3.74
C TYR A 36 -13.83 -8.66 -3.27
N GLU A 37 -14.37 -9.87 -3.09
CA GLU A 37 -13.57 -11.05 -2.71
C GLU A 37 -12.87 -11.68 -3.93
N GLU A 38 -13.23 -11.27 -5.15
CA GLU A 38 -12.63 -11.78 -6.37
C GLU A 38 -12.42 -10.69 -7.41
N TYR A 39 -11.21 -10.68 -7.97
CA TYR A 39 -10.80 -9.84 -9.09
C TYR A 39 -10.33 -10.79 -10.19
N ARG A 40 -10.73 -10.56 -11.44
CA ARG A 40 -10.37 -11.44 -12.56
C ARG A 40 -9.96 -10.60 -13.77
N SER A 41 -8.77 -10.85 -14.29
CA SER A 41 -8.36 -10.40 -15.62
C SER A 41 -8.49 -11.53 -16.64
N SER A 42 -8.10 -11.25 -17.88
CA SER A 42 -7.96 -12.28 -18.91
C SER A 42 -7.00 -13.41 -18.53
N GLU A 43 -5.99 -13.18 -17.68
CA GLU A 43 -4.94 -14.17 -17.36
C GLU A 43 -4.91 -14.66 -15.90
N ILE A 44 -5.32 -13.82 -14.94
CA ILE A 44 -5.16 -14.09 -13.51
C ILE A 44 -6.49 -13.87 -12.79
N THR A 45 -6.80 -14.75 -11.85
CA THR A 45 -7.84 -14.54 -10.84
C THR A 45 -7.18 -14.30 -9.49
N TRP A 46 -7.54 -13.21 -8.83
CA TRP A 46 -7.15 -12.93 -7.46
C TRP A 46 -8.33 -13.15 -6.52
N LYS A 47 -8.08 -13.84 -5.41
CA LYS A 47 -9.02 -13.97 -4.29
C LYS A 47 -8.54 -13.15 -3.11
N ILE A 48 -9.44 -12.38 -2.52
CA ILE A 48 -9.16 -11.49 -1.40
C ILE A 48 -9.85 -12.02 -0.15
N TYR A 49 -9.10 -12.14 0.93
CA TYR A 49 -9.54 -12.57 2.24
C TYR A 49 -9.41 -11.40 3.20
N TYR A 50 -10.50 -11.04 3.87
CA TYR A 50 -10.54 -9.91 4.79
C TYR A 50 -10.26 -10.36 6.22
N GLU A 51 -9.59 -9.51 7.00
CA GLU A 51 -9.43 -9.73 8.46
C GLU A 51 -10.77 -9.60 9.18
N SER A 52 -11.62 -8.68 8.71
CA SER A 52 -12.96 -8.45 9.24
C SER A 52 -13.86 -7.78 8.20
N ASN A 53 -15.17 -7.80 8.44
CA ASN A 53 -16.15 -7.08 7.61
C ASN A 53 -16.29 -5.59 8.00
N SER A 54 -15.38 -5.07 8.82
CA SER A 54 -15.44 -3.70 9.30
C SER A 54 -14.65 -2.74 8.40
N LEU A 55 -15.11 -1.49 8.33
CA LEU A 55 -14.43 -0.45 7.57
C LEU A 55 -13.38 0.24 8.44
N SER A 56 -12.12 0.15 8.05
CA SER A 56 -11.01 0.88 8.66
C SER A 56 -10.86 2.28 8.04
N ARG A 57 -10.32 3.19 8.84
CA ARG A 57 -10.08 4.59 8.45
C ARG A 57 -8.74 5.09 8.95
N PHE A 58 -7.87 5.41 8.01
CA PHE A 58 -6.54 5.97 8.28
C PHE A 58 -6.54 7.44 7.90
N ARG A 59 -6.30 8.31 8.89
CA ARG A 59 -6.26 9.77 8.70
C ARG A 59 -4.93 10.33 9.17
N GLY A 60 -4.30 11.14 8.33
CA GLY A 60 -3.01 11.73 8.68
C GLY A 60 -2.31 12.43 7.54
N LYS A 61 -1.07 12.83 7.81
CA LYS A 61 -0.12 13.34 6.83
C LYS A 61 0.59 12.17 6.16
N VAL A 62 0.64 12.17 4.84
CA VAL A 62 1.40 11.22 4.04
C VAL A 62 2.88 11.56 4.17
N ARG A 63 3.69 10.55 4.49
CA ARG A 63 5.15 10.64 4.63
C ARG A 63 5.92 9.78 3.62
N PHE A 64 5.18 9.00 2.83
CA PHE A 64 5.67 8.20 1.71
C PHE A 64 4.46 7.78 0.87
N ALA A 65 4.59 7.82 -0.45
CA ALA A 65 3.61 7.24 -1.38
C ALA A 65 4.34 6.79 -2.64
N ALA A 66 4.26 5.50 -2.97
CA ALA A 66 4.85 4.95 -4.18
C ALA A 66 3.97 3.83 -4.75
N PRO A 67 3.90 3.69 -6.09
CA PRO A 67 3.28 2.51 -6.69
C PRO A 67 4.12 1.26 -6.40
N ILE A 68 3.44 0.13 -6.20
CA ILE A 68 4.01 -1.21 -6.03
C ILE A 68 3.86 -1.97 -7.35
N ARG A 69 4.79 -2.90 -7.60
CA ARG A 69 4.67 -3.89 -8.67
C ARG A 69 5.19 -5.23 -8.19
N GLU A 70 4.27 -6.03 -7.67
CA GLU A 70 4.56 -7.41 -7.29
C GLU A 70 4.12 -8.37 -8.38
N ARG A 71 5.00 -9.32 -8.71
CA ARG A 71 4.73 -10.29 -9.78
C ARG A 71 3.45 -11.06 -9.43
N ASN A 72 2.53 -11.15 -10.40
CA ASN A 72 1.24 -11.82 -10.29
C ASN A 72 0.28 -11.21 -9.25
N LEU A 73 0.59 -10.03 -8.70
CA LEU A 73 -0.20 -9.35 -7.67
C LEU A 73 -0.51 -7.90 -8.11
N ASP A 74 -0.81 -7.73 -9.39
CA ASP A 74 -0.98 -6.42 -10.04
C ASP A 74 -2.09 -5.56 -9.39
N ILE A 75 -3.04 -6.19 -8.68
CA ILE A 75 -4.09 -5.49 -7.95
C ILE A 75 -3.60 -4.86 -6.63
N VAL A 76 -2.41 -5.20 -6.13
CA VAL A 76 -1.75 -4.53 -5.00
C VAL A 76 -0.91 -3.38 -5.56
N THR A 77 -1.38 -2.15 -5.37
CA THR A 77 -0.98 -1.03 -6.24
C THR A 77 -0.09 0.01 -5.61
N HIS A 78 -0.20 0.30 -4.30
CA HIS A 78 0.59 1.36 -3.66
C HIS A 78 0.95 1.04 -2.22
N ASP A 79 2.13 1.50 -1.85
CA ASP A 79 2.60 1.71 -0.49
C ASP A 79 2.32 3.17 -0.11
N ILE A 80 1.58 3.40 0.98
CA ILE A 80 1.29 4.75 1.47
C ILE A 80 1.51 4.80 2.98
N LEU A 81 2.49 5.59 3.42
CA LEU A 81 2.75 5.80 4.84
C LEU A 81 1.93 6.98 5.36
N VAL A 82 0.91 6.70 6.16
CA VAL A 82 0.02 7.70 6.78
C VAL A 82 0.40 7.88 8.25
N THR A 83 0.65 9.12 8.65
CA THR A 83 1.15 9.46 10.00
C THR A 83 0.31 10.53 10.68
N SER A 84 0.22 10.51 12.00
CA SER A 84 -0.47 11.53 12.81
C SER A 84 0.30 11.85 14.09
N GLY A 85 -0.07 12.94 14.77
CA GLY A 85 0.62 13.38 15.98
C GLY A 85 2.10 13.69 15.72
N GLN A 86 2.97 13.21 16.61
CA GLN A 86 4.41 13.41 16.52
C GLN A 86 5.06 12.61 15.37
N TYR A 87 4.47 11.46 14.98
CA TYR A 87 4.94 10.71 13.80
C TYR A 87 4.83 11.51 12.50
N ALA A 88 3.95 12.50 12.43
CA ALA A 88 3.78 13.35 11.25
C ALA A 88 4.84 14.45 11.11
N ASP A 89 5.60 14.75 12.16
CA ASP A 89 6.58 15.83 12.20
C ASP A 89 7.98 15.32 11.82
N PRO A 90 8.59 15.77 10.69
CA PRO A 90 9.90 15.30 10.25
C PRO A 90 11.05 15.77 11.14
N GLU A 91 10.86 16.82 11.95
CA GLU A 91 11.85 17.27 12.92
C GLU A 91 11.87 16.38 14.17
N MET A 92 10.75 15.71 14.47
CA MET A 92 10.65 14.77 15.59
C MET A 92 10.93 13.32 15.18
N VAL A 93 10.37 12.87 14.06
CA VAL A 93 10.45 11.49 13.60
C VAL A 93 10.89 11.41 12.14
N SER A 94 12.02 10.73 11.94
CA SER A 94 12.49 10.32 10.62
C SER A 94 11.87 8.96 10.28
N THR A 95 11.37 8.82 9.05
CA THR A 95 10.71 7.62 8.55
C THR A 95 11.35 7.17 7.24
N SER A 96 11.41 5.87 6.99
CA SER A 96 11.83 5.30 5.71
C SER A 96 10.96 4.10 5.37
N VAL A 97 10.62 3.95 4.10
CA VAL A 97 9.91 2.78 3.56
C VAL A 97 10.82 2.08 2.55
N SER A 98 11.00 0.77 2.70
CA SER A 98 11.79 -0.05 1.77
C SER A 98 11.29 -1.49 1.82
N GLY A 99 11.08 -2.11 0.65
CA GLY A 99 10.61 -3.49 0.55
C GLY A 99 9.31 -3.73 1.32
N HIS A 100 8.33 -2.83 1.17
CA HIS A 100 7.03 -2.90 1.83
C HIS A 100 7.05 -2.83 3.37
N ILE A 101 8.17 -2.42 3.96
CA ILE A 101 8.31 -2.26 5.40
C ILE A 101 8.67 -0.81 5.70
N TYR A 102 8.06 -0.26 6.75
CA TYR A 102 8.45 1.05 7.28
C TYR A 102 9.38 0.89 8.49
N THR A 103 10.27 1.85 8.64
CA THR A 103 11.07 2.05 9.85
C THR A 103 10.95 3.50 10.27
N TRP A 104 11.13 3.75 11.57
CA TRP A 104 11.13 5.11 12.12
C TRP A 104 12.22 5.25 13.18
N ARG A 105 12.67 6.50 13.37
CA ARG A 105 13.62 6.88 14.42
C ARG A 105 13.22 8.22 15.00
N SER A 106 13.41 8.38 16.30
CA SER A 106 13.19 9.61 17.05
C SER A 106 14.44 9.96 17.85
N GLY A 107 14.74 11.26 17.98
CA GLY A 107 15.80 11.75 18.87
C GLY A 107 15.38 11.80 20.35
N LYS A 108 14.10 11.54 20.66
CA LYS A 108 13.57 11.53 22.03
C LYS A 108 13.69 10.14 22.65
N THR A 109 13.81 10.09 23.98
CA THR A 109 13.84 8.84 24.76
C THR A 109 12.44 8.24 24.96
N SER A 110 11.39 9.05 24.87
CA SER A 110 10.00 8.61 24.93
C SER A 110 9.46 8.24 23.55
N GLU A 111 8.56 7.26 23.50
CA GLU A 111 7.85 6.91 22.27
C GLU A 111 7.04 8.10 21.73
N PRO A 112 7.10 8.40 20.40
CA PRO A 112 6.31 9.45 19.81
C PRO A 112 4.81 9.18 19.93
N SER A 113 4.01 10.21 20.23
CA SER A 113 2.55 10.08 20.27
C SER A 113 1.91 10.17 18.87
N GLY A 114 0.76 9.54 18.69
CA GLY A 114 0.02 9.51 17.42
C GLY A 114 0.04 8.12 16.79
N ALA A 115 -0.06 8.06 15.45
CA ALA A 115 -0.07 6.80 14.72
C ALA A 115 0.85 6.86 13.48
N ILE A 116 1.37 5.70 13.09
CA ILE A 116 2.14 5.48 11.87
C ILE A 116 1.64 4.18 11.25
N ASN A 117 1.12 4.24 10.03
CA ASN A 117 0.52 3.08 9.35
C ASN A 117 1.03 3.05 7.90
N LEU A 118 1.65 1.94 7.50
CA LEU A 118 2.00 1.70 6.11
C LEU A 118 0.86 0.91 5.46
N LEU A 119 0.18 1.54 4.51
CA LEU A 119 -0.94 0.96 3.80
C LEU A 119 -0.47 0.31 2.50
N HIS A 120 -0.78 -0.97 2.31
CA HIS A 120 -0.64 -1.69 1.04
C HIS A 120 -2.02 -1.77 0.39
N THR A 121 -2.19 -1.12 -0.75
CA THR A 121 -3.55 -0.79 -1.22
C THR A 121 -4.00 -1.60 -2.42
N VAL A 122 -5.20 -2.18 -2.31
CA VAL A 122 -5.98 -2.74 -3.43
C VAL A 122 -7.15 -1.80 -3.73
N PRO A 123 -7.22 -1.17 -4.91
CA PRO A 123 -8.29 -0.23 -5.25
C PRO A 123 -9.60 -0.95 -5.61
N ALA A 124 -10.71 -0.54 -4.99
CA ALA A 124 -12.04 -1.06 -5.31
C ALA A 124 -12.56 -0.70 -6.72
N SER A 125 -11.96 0.30 -7.37
CA SER A 125 -12.34 0.74 -8.73
C SER A 125 -11.25 1.58 -9.39
N LYS A 126 -11.39 1.80 -10.71
CA LYS A 126 -10.52 2.71 -11.49
C LYS A 126 -10.45 4.11 -10.89
N GLY A 127 -11.59 4.67 -10.45
CA GLY A 127 -11.62 6.00 -9.83
C GLY A 127 -10.89 6.06 -8.48
N VAL A 128 -10.92 4.98 -7.70
CA VAL A 128 -10.11 4.88 -6.47
C VAL A 128 -8.63 4.79 -6.82
N TYR A 129 -8.25 3.93 -7.77
CA TYR A 129 -6.87 3.81 -8.24
C TYR A 129 -6.31 5.17 -8.69
N GLU A 130 -7.04 5.89 -9.54
CA GLU A 130 -6.66 7.23 -9.98
C GLU A 130 -6.52 8.23 -8.83
N SER A 131 -7.30 8.07 -7.76
CA SER A 131 -7.19 8.89 -6.55
C SER A 131 -5.94 8.56 -5.74
N LEU A 132 -5.59 7.28 -5.61
CA LEU A 132 -4.33 6.82 -4.99
C LEU A 132 -3.12 7.37 -5.77
N CYS A 133 -3.17 7.31 -7.10
CA CYS A 133 -2.14 7.84 -7.99
C CYS A 133 -1.87 9.35 -7.86
N LYS A 134 -2.78 10.10 -7.22
CA LYS A 134 -2.66 11.54 -6.99
C LYS A 134 -2.09 11.88 -5.61
N ILE A 135 -1.96 10.91 -4.71
CA ILE A 135 -1.42 11.12 -3.37
C ILE A 135 0.08 11.40 -3.47
N ARG A 136 0.56 12.41 -2.74
CA ARG A 136 1.97 12.79 -2.67
C ARG A 136 2.42 12.89 -1.22
N ASP A 137 3.72 12.81 -1.02
CA ASP A 137 4.34 13.16 0.26
C ASP A 137 3.89 14.57 0.70
N GLY A 138 3.58 14.71 1.98
CA GLY A 138 3.05 15.94 2.58
C GLY A 138 1.54 16.12 2.53
N ASP A 139 0.81 15.38 1.68
CA ASP A 139 -0.65 15.46 1.62
C ASP A 139 -1.29 15.11 2.96
N LYS A 140 -2.41 15.76 3.30
CA LYS A 140 -3.32 15.29 4.35
C LYS A 140 -4.42 14.47 3.73
N VAL A 141 -4.58 13.24 4.20
CA VAL A 141 -5.53 12.29 3.64
C VAL A 141 -6.39 11.63 4.70
N THR A 142 -7.57 11.20 4.26
CA THR A 142 -8.30 10.09 4.86
C THR A 142 -8.41 9.00 3.81
N ILE A 143 -7.92 7.80 4.13
CA ILE A 143 -8.07 6.58 3.33
C ILE A 143 -8.96 5.62 4.10
N SER A 144 -9.98 5.07 3.43
CA SER A 144 -10.92 4.11 4.02
C SER A 144 -11.03 2.86 3.17
N GLY A 145 -11.30 1.74 3.83
CA GLY A 145 -11.34 0.44 3.18
C GLY A 145 -11.57 -0.72 4.14
N TRP A 146 -11.55 -1.94 3.62
CA TRP A 146 -11.61 -3.17 4.41
C TRP A 146 -10.22 -3.78 4.50
N GLU A 147 -9.82 -4.16 5.71
CA GLU A 147 -8.49 -4.73 5.94
C GLU A 147 -8.40 -6.14 5.36
N ILE A 148 -7.36 -6.34 4.56
CA ILE A 148 -7.09 -7.57 3.84
C ILE A 148 -6.11 -8.39 4.67
N ASP A 149 -6.50 -9.61 5.02
CA ASP A 149 -5.59 -10.59 5.60
C ASP A 149 -4.66 -11.14 4.50
N LYS A 150 -5.24 -11.52 3.36
CA LYS A 150 -4.49 -12.21 2.30
C LYS A 150 -5.07 -11.95 0.91
N VAL A 151 -4.19 -11.94 -0.10
CA VAL A 151 -4.53 -12.04 -1.52
C VAL A 151 -3.86 -13.26 -2.12
N GLU A 152 -4.61 -14.10 -2.81
CA GLU A 152 -4.08 -15.26 -3.54
C GLU A 152 -4.30 -15.09 -5.04
N ALA A 153 -3.27 -15.30 -5.83
CA ALA A 153 -3.31 -15.23 -7.29
C ALA A 153 -3.35 -16.64 -7.90
N PHE A 154 -4.20 -16.83 -8.90
CA PHE A 154 -4.39 -18.09 -9.61
C PHE A 154 -4.35 -17.87 -11.13
N ASP A 155 -3.77 -18.83 -11.86
CA ASP A 155 -3.86 -18.85 -13.32
C ASP A 155 -5.24 -19.34 -13.79
N LYS A 156 -5.44 -19.39 -15.12
CA LYS A 156 -6.67 -19.93 -15.75
C LYS A 156 -6.98 -21.38 -15.40
N SER A 157 -5.98 -22.16 -15.02
CA SER A 157 -6.10 -23.57 -14.62
C SER A 157 -6.24 -23.73 -13.10
N ALA A 158 -6.45 -22.64 -12.37
CA ALA A 158 -6.54 -22.57 -10.92
C ALA A 158 -5.25 -23.02 -10.18
N ASN A 159 -4.10 -22.96 -10.84
CA ASN A 159 -2.81 -23.15 -10.16
C ASN A 159 -2.43 -21.87 -9.41
N ALA A 160 -1.94 -22.02 -8.18
CA ALA A 160 -1.46 -20.88 -7.39
C ALA A 160 -0.22 -20.24 -8.04
N MET A 161 -0.26 -18.91 -8.21
CA MET A 161 0.79 -18.10 -8.84
C MET A 161 1.51 -17.18 -7.87
N GLY A 162 0.92 -16.89 -6.71
CA GLY A 162 1.48 -15.99 -5.71
C GLY A 162 0.51 -15.72 -4.56
N THR A 163 1.06 -15.24 -3.46
CA THR A 163 0.30 -14.86 -2.27
C THR A 163 0.88 -13.57 -1.70
N TRP A 164 0.01 -12.62 -1.39
CA TRP A 164 0.29 -11.49 -0.52
C TRP A 164 -0.36 -11.76 0.82
N GLN A 165 0.39 -11.66 1.91
CA GLN A 165 -0.11 -11.89 3.27
C GLN A 165 0.22 -10.67 4.09
N ASP A 166 -0.74 -10.16 4.86
CA ASP A 166 -0.45 -9.11 5.82
C ASP A 166 0.43 -9.68 6.95
N MET A 167 1.52 -8.97 7.25
CA MET A 167 2.54 -9.37 8.23
C MET A 167 2.72 -8.32 9.33
N GLY A 168 1.64 -7.60 9.67
CA GLY A 168 1.66 -6.53 10.67
C GLY A 168 1.90 -5.13 10.09
N CYS A 169 1.72 -4.98 8.78
CA CYS A 169 1.44 -3.68 8.16
C CYS A 169 -0.08 -3.58 7.93
N ASN A 170 -0.59 -2.64 7.13
CA ASN A 170 -2.02 -2.59 6.86
C ASN A 170 -2.29 -2.84 5.37
N SER A 171 -2.65 -4.06 5.01
CA SER A 171 -3.19 -4.35 3.68
C SER A 171 -4.66 -3.94 3.61
N LEU A 172 -5.07 -3.18 2.59
CA LEU A 172 -6.35 -2.48 2.58
C LEU A 172 -7.01 -2.49 1.20
N LEU A 173 -8.24 -3.00 1.12
CA LEU A 173 -9.12 -2.76 -0.01
C LEU A 173 -9.69 -1.35 0.09
N VAL A 174 -9.10 -0.40 -0.62
CA VAL A 174 -9.47 1.01 -0.56
C VAL A 174 -10.78 1.22 -1.31
N ASN A 175 -11.78 1.74 -0.61
CA ASN A 175 -13.05 2.16 -1.21
C ASN A 175 -13.12 3.69 -1.41
N LYS A 176 -12.35 4.45 -0.65
CA LYS A 176 -12.43 5.91 -0.65
C LYS A 176 -11.11 6.57 -0.26
N VAL A 177 -10.78 7.61 -1.02
CA VAL A 177 -9.67 8.52 -0.73
C VAL A 177 -10.22 9.94 -0.65
N GLN A 178 -9.92 10.65 0.43
CA GLN A 178 -10.22 12.07 0.58
C GLN A 178 -8.92 12.82 0.86
N ARG A 179 -8.59 13.82 0.03
CA ARG A 179 -7.45 14.71 0.24
C ARG A 179 -7.97 16.04 0.79
N GLU A 180 -7.36 16.50 1.88
CA GLU A 180 -7.59 17.86 2.39
C GLU A 180 -6.69 18.82 1.61
N LYS A 181 -7.26 19.93 1.13
CA LYS A 181 -6.50 21.01 0.47
C LYS A 181 -5.92 21.97 1.50
#